data_AF-A0A7W0ID70-F1
#
_entry.id   AF-A0A7W0ID70-F1
#
_cell.length_a   1.000
_cell.length_b   1.000
_cell.length_c   1.000
_cell.angle_alpha   90.00
_cell.angle_beta   90.00
_cell.angle_gamma   90.00
#
_symmetry.space_group_name_H-M   'P 1'
#
loop_
_entity.id
_entity.type
_entity.pdbx_description
1 polymer ?
#
loop_
_entity_poly.entity_id
_entity_poly.type
_entity_poly.pdbx_seq_one_letter_code
_entity_poly.pdbx_strand_id
1 'polypeptide(L)'
;MGALLAGLALGAAPAYGAERAADLPEFDFSACPTADELPTGADPGTWRCEVMHATGHLRMGTVDEPLTEPMKITFAEGRVDGEFRQVFGEMTAAPIRAGGTPLTLTPQYGGYSDFLSDDTRRGEFDIKFAIGSAHGLLALPSSGCSVGSDEDAVHLVLKDTDPTRVISKDPLVAAFGAQDAEFAAPGTSGCGPLSRALDRALGLPSTSGANAFDMDVMVAIRSYA
;
A
#
# COMPACT_ATOMS: atom_id res chain seq x y z
N MET A 1 71.58 -12.45 -35.49
CA MET A 1 71.27 -11.20 -34.75
C MET A 1 69.94 -10.70 -35.27
N GLY A 2 68.81 -10.64 -34.59
CA GLY A 2 68.41 -10.80 -33.20
C GLY A 2 66.87 -10.83 -33.20
N ALA A 3 66.28 -11.55 -32.24
CA ALA A 3 64.84 -11.80 -32.14
C ALA A 3 64.07 -10.61 -31.55
N LEU A 4 62.78 -10.51 -31.85
CA LEU A 4 61.76 -9.90 -30.97
C LEU A 4 60.38 -10.49 -31.30
N LEU A 5 59.97 -11.48 -30.49
CA LEU A 5 58.62 -11.99 -30.39
C LEU A 5 57.84 -11.09 -29.42
N ALA A 6 56.86 -10.34 -29.92
CA ALA A 6 55.92 -9.60 -29.09
C ALA A 6 54.66 -10.45 -28.90
N GLY A 7 54.48 -10.98 -27.69
CA GLY A 7 53.28 -11.72 -27.29
C GLY A 7 52.11 -10.78 -27.02
N LEU A 8 51.03 -10.94 -27.78
CA LEU A 8 49.74 -10.31 -27.49
C LEU A 8 48.97 -11.22 -26.52
N ALA A 9 49.02 -10.89 -25.23
CA ALA A 9 48.09 -11.43 -24.25
C ALA A 9 46.78 -10.63 -24.37
N LEU A 10 45.75 -11.19 -25.01
CA LEU A 10 44.39 -10.67 -24.86
C LEU A 10 43.92 -11.04 -23.45
N GLY A 11 43.89 -10.04 -22.56
CA GLY A 11 43.26 -10.15 -21.26
C GLY A 11 41.77 -10.47 -21.42
N ALA A 12 41.33 -11.53 -20.74
CA ALA A 12 39.90 -11.77 -20.54
C ALA A 12 39.33 -10.59 -19.74
N ALA A 13 38.42 -9.84 -20.36
CA ALA A 13 37.64 -8.85 -19.65
C ALA A 13 36.81 -9.58 -18.57
N PRO A 14 36.69 -9.02 -17.35
CA PRO A 14 35.78 -9.59 -16.37
C PRO A 14 34.38 -9.47 -16.95
N ALA A 15 33.68 -10.59 -17.09
CA ALA A 15 32.25 -10.58 -17.29
C ALA A 15 31.67 -9.88 -16.06
N TYR A 16 31.25 -8.62 -16.24
CA TYR A 16 30.30 -8.00 -15.34
C TYR A 16 29.12 -8.95 -15.34
N GLY A 17 28.96 -9.69 -14.24
CA GLY A 17 27.76 -10.45 -14.00
C GLY A 17 26.62 -9.47 -14.14
N ALA A 18 25.76 -9.69 -15.13
CA ALA A 18 24.46 -9.06 -15.13
C ALA A 18 23.84 -9.41 -13.79
N GLU A 19 23.82 -8.44 -12.89
CA GLU A 19 23.02 -8.49 -11.68
C GLU A 19 21.63 -8.83 -12.19
N ARG A 20 21.17 -10.05 -11.88
CA ARG A 20 19.86 -10.52 -12.29
C ARG A 20 18.91 -9.48 -11.72
N ALA A 21 18.33 -8.66 -12.59
CA ALA A 21 17.26 -7.76 -12.20
C ALA A 21 16.31 -8.61 -11.37
N ALA A 22 16.11 -8.25 -10.11
CA ALA A 22 15.08 -8.90 -9.32
C ALA A 22 13.81 -8.87 -10.19
N ASP A 23 13.11 -10.00 -10.31
CA ASP A 23 11.84 -10.05 -11.02
C ASP A 23 10.87 -9.17 -10.22
N LEU A 24 10.87 -7.87 -10.54
CA LEU A 24 10.05 -6.86 -9.89
C LEU A 24 8.59 -7.12 -10.27
N PRO A 25 7.64 -6.89 -9.36
CA PRO A 25 6.23 -6.92 -9.74
C PRO A 25 5.95 -5.87 -10.81
N GLU A 26 4.97 -6.13 -11.67
CA GLU A 26 4.50 -5.16 -12.64
C GLU A 26 3.72 -4.06 -11.91
N PHE A 27 4.15 -2.80 -12.08
CA PHE A 27 3.49 -1.63 -11.52
C PHE A 27 2.64 -0.95 -12.59
N ASP A 28 1.35 -0.79 -12.29
CA ASP A 28 0.39 -0.14 -13.18
C ASP A 28 0.20 1.33 -12.80
N PHE A 29 0.60 2.22 -13.70
CA PHE A 29 0.49 3.67 -13.54
C PHE A 29 -0.80 4.23 -14.18
N SER A 30 -1.73 3.39 -14.63
CA SER A 30 -2.99 3.86 -15.26
C SER A 30 -3.88 4.65 -14.30
N ALA A 31 -3.79 4.36 -13.00
CA ALA A 31 -4.52 5.05 -11.94
C ALA A 31 -3.81 6.32 -11.43
N CYS A 32 -2.68 6.71 -12.05
CA CYS A 32 -2.05 7.98 -11.73
C CYS A 32 -2.95 9.13 -12.13
N PRO A 33 -3.15 10.13 -11.25
CA PRO A 33 -3.76 11.40 -11.64
C PRO A 33 -3.09 11.95 -12.90
N THR A 34 -3.85 12.41 -13.85
CA THR A 34 -3.32 13.08 -15.05
C THR A 34 -2.78 14.46 -14.69
N ALA A 35 -1.98 15.06 -15.58
CA ALA A 35 -1.43 16.41 -15.35
C ALA A 35 -2.52 17.47 -15.09
N ASP A 36 -3.70 17.32 -15.72
CA ASP A 36 -4.84 18.23 -15.55
C ASP A 36 -5.59 18.02 -14.21
N GLU A 37 -5.38 16.88 -13.54
CA GLU A 37 -5.93 16.58 -12.21
C GLU A 37 -4.99 17.05 -11.08
N LEU A 38 -3.77 17.46 -11.41
CA LEU A 38 -2.86 18.06 -10.43
C LEU A 38 -3.38 19.45 -10.01
N PRO A 39 -3.13 19.90 -8.76
CA PRO A 39 -3.59 21.19 -8.31
C PRO A 39 -3.00 22.32 -9.17
N THR A 40 -3.78 23.38 -9.39
CA THR A 40 -3.30 24.58 -10.09
C THR A 40 -1.99 25.08 -9.49
N GLY A 41 -0.99 25.31 -10.35
CA GLY A 41 0.35 25.71 -9.92
C GLY A 41 1.32 24.56 -9.65
N ALA A 42 0.90 23.31 -9.83
CA ALA A 42 1.79 22.16 -9.82
C ALA A 42 2.84 22.26 -10.94
N ASP A 43 4.12 22.13 -10.58
CA ASP A 43 5.23 21.98 -11.53
C ASP A 43 5.48 20.49 -11.79
N PRO A 44 5.23 19.96 -13.00
CA PRO A 44 5.48 18.57 -13.35
C PRO A 44 6.89 18.06 -13.01
N GLY A 45 7.91 18.94 -13.00
CA GLY A 45 9.29 18.59 -12.63
C GLY A 45 9.50 18.29 -11.15
N THR A 46 8.55 18.68 -10.30
CA THR A 46 8.58 18.43 -8.84
C THR A 46 7.53 17.42 -8.40
N TRP A 47 6.65 17.02 -9.32
CA TRP A 47 5.59 16.06 -9.07
C TRP A 47 5.97 14.67 -9.58
N ARG A 48 5.48 13.67 -8.88
CA ARG A 48 5.66 12.25 -9.21
C ARG A 48 4.39 11.48 -8.88
N CYS A 49 4.14 10.43 -9.67
CA CYS A 49 3.19 9.40 -9.33
C CYS A 49 3.91 8.24 -8.64
N GLU A 50 3.28 7.72 -7.60
CA GLU A 50 3.75 6.57 -6.84
C GLU A 50 2.69 5.47 -6.86
N VAL A 51 3.12 4.25 -7.20
CA VAL A 51 2.30 3.04 -7.15
C VAL A 51 2.89 2.12 -6.08
N MET A 52 2.20 2.06 -4.94
CA MET A 52 2.57 1.23 -3.81
C MET A 52 1.88 -0.12 -3.91
N HIS A 53 2.65 -1.19 -3.71
CA HIS A 53 2.17 -2.54 -3.47
C HIS A 53 2.54 -2.92 -2.04
N ALA A 54 1.54 -3.11 -1.19
CA ALA A 54 1.69 -3.50 0.20
C ALA A 54 1.18 -4.92 0.42
N THR A 55 2.06 -5.82 0.86
CA THR A 55 1.69 -7.11 1.46
C THR A 55 1.90 -7.04 2.97
N GLY A 56 1.49 -8.05 3.71
CA GLY A 56 1.78 -8.09 5.15
C GLY A 56 0.70 -8.80 5.94
N HIS A 57 0.34 -8.25 7.09
CA HIS A 57 -0.50 -8.93 8.05
C HIS A 57 -1.46 -8.00 8.79
N LEU A 58 -2.75 -8.35 8.82
CA LEU A 58 -3.79 -7.60 9.52
C LEU A 58 -4.22 -8.34 10.79
N ARG A 59 -4.13 -7.65 11.92
CA ARG A 59 -4.77 -8.03 13.18
C ARG A 59 -5.79 -6.97 13.57
N MET A 60 -7.06 -7.35 13.61
CA MET A 60 -8.17 -6.46 13.96
C MET A 60 -9.31 -7.24 14.63
N GLY A 61 -9.56 -6.96 15.91
CA GLY A 61 -10.55 -7.72 16.68
C GLY A 61 -10.21 -9.21 16.75
N THR A 62 -11.07 -10.08 16.21
CA THR A 62 -10.80 -11.53 16.09
C THR A 62 -10.09 -11.92 14.80
N VAL A 63 -9.89 -10.98 13.87
CA VAL A 63 -9.17 -11.22 12.60
C VAL A 63 -7.67 -11.16 12.85
N ASP A 64 -6.94 -12.17 12.40
CA ASP A 64 -5.48 -12.26 12.44
C ASP A 64 -5.06 -13.02 11.18
N GLU A 65 -4.89 -12.28 10.08
CA GLU A 65 -4.80 -12.87 8.72
C GLU A 65 -3.77 -12.15 7.84
N PRO A 66 -3.06 -12.88 6.97
CA PRO A 66 -2.13 -12.29 6.02
C PRO A 66 -2.85 -11.62 4.84
N LEU A 67 -2.24 -10.58 4.30
CA LEU A 67 -2.57 -10.02 2.99
C LEU A 67 -1.85 -10.86 1.92
N THR A 68 -2.54 -11.88 1.41
CA THR A 68 -1.96 -12.84 0.44
C THR A 68 -1.76 -12.26 -0.95
N GLU A 69 -2.49 -11.21 -1.29
CA GLU A 69 -2.30 -10.43 -2.52
C GLU A 69 -1.99 -8.98 -2.13
N PRO A 70 -1.13 -8.27 -2.88
CA PRO A 70 -0.80 -6.89 -2.55
C PRO A 70 -2.03 -5.98 -2.58
N MET A 71 -2.21 -5.21 -1.52
CA MET A 71 -3.00 -3.98 -1.55
C MET A 71 -2.23 -2.97 -2.39
N LYS A 72 -2.88 -2.40 -3.41
CA LYS A 72 -2.28 -1.42 -4.30
C LYS A 72 -2.85 -0.04 -4.01
N ILE A 73 -1.99 0.95 -3.86
CA ILE A 73 -2.37 2.35 -3.66
C ILE A 73 -1.60 3.19 -4.67
N THR A 74 -2.32 3.98 -5.46
CA THR A 74 -1.75 4.90 -6.44
C THR A 74 -2.10 6.32 -6.07
N PHE A 75 -1.10 7.19 -6.02
CA PHE A 75 -1.28 8.62 -5.75
C PHE A 75 -0.20 9.43 -6.44
N ALA A 76 -0.43 10.73 -6.57
CA ALA A 76 0.56 11.70 -7.00
C ALA A 76 0.89 12.65 -5.86
N GLU A 77 2.17 13.00 -5.73
CA GLU A 77 2.62 13.98 -4.76
C GLU A 77 3.64 14.94 -5.36
N GLY A 78 3.72 16.12 -4.75
CA GLY A 78 4.65 17.17 -5.16
C GLY A 78 4.48 18.40 -4.28
N ARG A 79 4.85 19.56 -4.83
CA ARG A 79 4.68 20.84 -4.14
C ARG A 79 3.94 21.86 -4.99
N VAL A 80 3.20 22.74 -4.32
CA VAL A 80 2.60 23.95 -4.90
C VAL A 80 2.95 25.09 -3.97
N ASP A 81 3.60 26.14 -4.49
CA ASP A 81 4.06 27.28 -3.70
C ASP A 81 4.93 26.90 -2.47
N GLY A 82 5.65 25.77 -2.57
CA GLY A 82 6.50 25.23 -1.52
C GLY A 82 5.79 24.31 -0.51
N GLU A 83 4.46 24.25 -0.53
CA GLU A 83 3.65 23.38 0.33
C GLU A 83 3.52 21.98 -0.29
N PHE A 84 3.63 20.95 0.55
CA PHE A 84 3.38 19.57 0.13
C PHE A 84 1.91 19.41 -0.27
N ARG A 85 1.68 18.76 -1.41
CA ARG A 85 0.36 18.45 -1.91
C ARG A 85 0.37 17.05 -2.47
N GLN A 86 -0.77 16.38 -2.33
CA GLN A 86 -1.00 15.08 -2.93
C GLN A 86 -2.39 15.00 -3.55
N VAL A 87 -2.53 14.10 -4.51
CA VAL A 87 -3.78 13.74 -5.16
C VAL A 87 -3.88 12.22 -5.13
N PHE A 88 -4.90 11.71 -4.45
CA PHE A 88 -5.17 10.27 -4.43
C PHE A 88 -5.71 9.82 -5.79
N GLY A 89 -5.19 8.71 -6.30
CA GLY A 89 -5.68 8.06 -7.52
C GLY A 89 -6.67 6.96 -7.17
N GLU A 90 -6.14 5.76 -6.89
CA GLU A 90 -6.95 4.56 -6.64
C GLU A 90 -6.34 3.70 -5.54
N MET A 91 -7.20 2.94 -4.86
CA MET A 91 -6.79 1.82 -4.02
C MET A 91 -7.55 0.56 -4.42
N THR A 92 -6.81 -0.54 -4.62
CA THR A 92 -7.37 -1.87 -4.87
C THR A 92 -6.78 -2.89 -3.91
N ALA A 93 -7.58 -3.86 -3.51
CA ALA A 93 -7.15 -4.94 -2.64
C ALA A 93 -8.00 -6.19 -2.88
N ALA A 94 -7.39 -7.35 -2.71
CA ALA A 94 -8.13 -8.61 -2.68
C ALA A 94 -8.88 -8.77 -1.35
N PRO A 95 -10.00 -9.52 -1.32
CA PRO A 95 -10.68 -9.84 -0.07
C PRO A 95 -9.80 -10.71 0.85
N ILE A 96 -9.63 -10.28 2.09
CA ILE A 96 -9.01 -11.05 3.18
C ILE A 96 -10.08 -11.99 3.74
N ARG A 97 -9.79 -13.29 3.87
CA ARG A 97 -10.73 -14.22 4.52
C ARG A 97 -10.59 -14.10 6.02
N ALA A 98 -11.67 -13.76 6.73
CA ALA A 98 -11.66 -13.72 8.19
C ALA A 98 -11.78 -15.13 8.76
N GLY A 99 -10.66 -15.71 9.20
CA GLY A 99 -10.59 -17.08 9.74
C GLY A 99 -11.61 -17.36 10.83
N GLY A 100 -12.13 -18.59 10.83
CA GLY A 100 -13.20 -19.00 11.75
C GLY A 100 -14.59 -18.42 11.42
N THR A 101 -14.71 -17.63 10.34
CA THR A 101 -16.00 -17.08 9.88
C THR A 101 -16.20 -17.33 8.37
N PRO A 102 -17.44 -17.27 7.85
CA PRO A 102 -17.70 -17.32 6.41
C PRO A 102 -17.55 -15.95 5.72
N LEU A 103 -16.89 -14.98 6.37
CA LEU A 103 -16.81 -13.58 5.92
C LEU A 103 -15.50 -13.28 5.19
N THR A 104 -15.55 -12.26 4.36
CA THR A 104 -14.35 -11.62 3.81
C THR A 104 -14.34 -10.14 4.16
N LEU A 105 -13.14 -9.58 4.32
CA LEU A 105 -12.89 -8.17 4.52
C LEU A 105 -12.09 -7.65 3.34
N THR A 106 -12.69 -6.81 2.50
CA THR A 106 -11.97 -6.17 1.39
C THR A 106 -11.56 -4.76 1.80
N PRO A 107 -10.25 -4.47 1.92
CA PRO A 107 -9.78 -3.13 2.19
C PRO A 107 -10.22 -2.14 1.11
N GLN A 108 -10.68 -0.96 1.52
CA GLN A 108 -11.12 0.13 0.66
C GLN A 108 -10.64 1.47 1.23
N TYR A 109 -10.39 2.42 0.34
CA TYR A 109 -10.06 3.79 0.73
C TYR A 109 -11.19 4.40 1.57
N GLY A 110 -10.83 4.96 2.72
CA GLY A 110 -11.74 5.58 3.69
C GLY A 110 -11.95 7.09 3.47
N GLY A 111 -11.33 7.67 2.45
CA GLY A 111 -11.56 9.07 2.06
C GLY A 111 -10.43 10.04 2.41
N TYR A 112 -9.45 9.61 3.21
CA TYR A 112 -8.31 10.44 3.62
C TYR A 112 -6.96 9.75 3.42
N SER A 113 -5.96 10.52 3.03
CA SER A 113 -4.55 10.13 2.99
C SER A 113 -3.65 11.35 3.15
N ASP A 114 -2.50 11.14 3.78
CA ASP A 114 -1.34 12.04 3.80
C ASP A 114 -0.07 11.20 3.88
N PHE A 115 0.67 11.12 2.77
CA PHE A 115 1.89 10.34 2.64
C PHE A 115 3.16 11.16 2.87
N LEU A 116 3.03 12.39 3.39
CA LEU A 116 4.19 13.16 3.84
C LEU A 116 4.80 12.53 5.09
N SER A 117 5.96 11.92 4.91
CA SER A 117 6.75 11.40 6.02
C SER A 117 7.44 12.52 6.82
N ASP A 118 7.49 12.33 8.14
CA ASP A 118 8.23 13.15 9.10
C ASP A 118 8.93 12.27 10.16
N ASP A 119 9.47 12.88 11.21
CA ASP A 119 10.22 12.18 12.27
C ASP A 119 9.35 11.23 13.13
N THR A 120 8.02 11.31 13.00
CA THR A 120 7.05 10.58 13.83
C THR A 120 6.24 9.55 13.05
N ARG A 121 6.05 9.74 11.74
CA ARG A 121 5.27 8.87 10.86
C ARG A 121 5.85 8.81 9.45
N ARG A 122 5.60 7.71 8.76
CA ARG A 122 5.81 7.57 7.31
C ARG A 122 4.69 8.21 6.50
N GLY A 123 3.49 8.17 7.05
CA GLY A 123 2.27 8.68 6.42
C GLY A 123 1.07 8.09 7.14
N GLU A 124 -0.11 8.52 6.72
CA GLU A 124 -1.37 8.07 7.28
C GLU A 124 -2.46 8.01 6.22
N PHE A 125 -3.44 7.15 6.44
CA PHE A 125 -4.59 7.05 5.58
C PHE A 125 -5.77 6.38 6.29
N ASP A 126 -6.96 6.70 5.81
CA ASP A 126 -8.20 6.10 6.28
C ASP A 126 -8.53 4.88 5.43
N ILE A 127 -8.92 3.81 6.09
CA ILE A 127 -9.31 2.55 5.46
C ILE A 127 -10.66 2.09 6.05
N LYS A 128 -11.49 1.50 5.19
CA LYS A 128 -12.68 0.74 5.61
C LYS A 128 -12.60 -0.66 5.04
N PHE A 129 -13.26 -1.61 5.66
CA PHE A 129 -13.25 -3.00 5.20
C PHE A 129 -14.64 -3.45 4.78
N ALA A 130 -14.90 -3.51 3.47
CA ALA A 130 -16.17 -4.00 2.96
C ALA A 130 -16.36 -5.48 3.33
N ILE A 131 -17.52 -5.80 3.90
CA ILE A 131 -17.82 -7.16 4.38
C ILE A 131 -18.53 -7.93 3.26
N GLY A 132 -17.90 -9.03 2.85
CA GLY A 132 -18.42 -9.98 1.87
C GLY A 132 -18.64 -11.37 2.45
N SER A 133 -19.01 -12.31 1.57
CA SER A 133 -19.10 -13.74 1.91
C SER A 133 -18.02 -14.52 1.17
N ALA A 134 -17.29 -15.37 1.91
CA ALA A 134 -16.22 -16.19 1.36
C ALA A 134 -16.70 -17.28 0.39
N HIS A 135 -17.99 -17.64 0.41
CA HIS A 135 -18.53 -18.79 -0.33
C HIS A 135 -19.71 -18.44 -1.25
N GLY A 136 -20.01 -17.14 -1.45
CA GLY A 136 -21.10 -16.68 -2.33
C GLY A 136 -22.50 -17.18 -1.96
N LEU A 137 -22.67 -17.80 -0.80
CA LEU A 137 -23.87 -18.56 -0.39
C LEU A 137 -24.76 -17.82 0.62
N LEU A 138 -24.25 -16.77 1.25
CA LEU A 138 -25.03 -15.91 2.13
C LEU A 138 -25.53 -14.71 1.32
N ALA A 139 -26.80 -14.32 1.55
CA ALA A 139 -27.30 -13.03 1.06
C ALA A 139 -26.26 -11.97 1.42
N LEU A 140 -25.68 -11.35 0.39
CA LEU A 140 -24.65 -10.34 0.57
C LEU A 140 -25.17 -9.32 1.58
N PRO A 141 -24.34 -8.90 2.56
CA PRO A 141 -24.70 -7.75 3.36
C PRO A 141 -25.11 -6.60 2.44
N SER A 142 -26.01 -5.73 2.89
CA SER A 142 -26.47 -4.58 2.11
C SER A 142 -25.29 -3.83 1.48
N SER A 143 -25.49 -3.27 0.28
CA SER A 143 -24.50 -2.37 -0.32
C SER A 143 -24.06 -1.34 0.72
N GLY A 144 -22.75 -1.27 0.99
CA GLY A 144 -22.20 -0.40 2.02
C GLY A 144 -22.05 -1.01 3.42
N CYS A 145 -22.20 -2.33 3.60
CA CYS A 145 -21.82 -3.00 4.84
C CYS A 145 -20.30 -3.13 4.94
N SER A 146 -19.71 -2.54 5.97
CA SER A 146 -18.26 -2.48 6.19
C SER A 146 -17.92 -2.44 7.67
N VAL A 147 -16.67 -2.76 8.01
CA VAL A 147 -16.03 -2.26 9.23
C VAL A 147 -15.64 -0.81 8.97
N GLY A 148 -16.15 0.10 9.81
CA GLY A 148 -16.06 1.54 9.60
C GLY A 148 -16.97 2.08 8.50
N SER A 149 -16.95 3.40 8.32
CA SER A 149 -17.62 4.15 7.24
C SER A 149 -16.73 5.29 6.76
N ASP A 150 -17.23 6.12 5.84
CA ASP A 150 -16.50 7.31 5.38
C ASP A 150 -16.38 8.38 6.48
N GLU A 151 -17.24 8.32 7.51
CA GLU A 151 -17.23 9.25 8.64
C GLU A 151 -16.52 8.70 9.90
N ASP A 152 -16.33 7.38 9.96
CA ASP A 152 -15.72 6.67 11.08
C ASP A 152 -14.89 5.52 10.52
N ALA A 153 -13.84 5.88 9.78
CA ALA A 153 -12.91 4.93 9.17
C ALA A 153 -11.90 4.40 10.19
N VAL A 154 -11.21 3.31 9.83
CA VAL A 154 -9.97 2.93 10.53
C VAL A 154 -8.89 3.90 10.08
N HIS A 155 -8.51 4.81 10.96
CA HIS A 155 -7.40 5.73 10.72
C HIS A 155 -6.07 5.05 11.04
N LEU A 156 -5.19 4.93 10.05
CA LEU A 156 -3.88 4.31 10.18
C LEU A 156 -2.78 5.37 10.17
N VAL A 157 -1.92 5.37 11.18
CA VAL A 157 -0.71 6.19 11.27
C VAL A 157 0.50 5.27 11.20
N LEU A 158 1.17 5.25 10.06
CA LEU A 158 2.23 4.30 9.77
C LEU A 158 3.57 4.74 10.36
N LYS A 159 4.22 3.82 11.07
CA LYS A 159 5.58 3.96 11.59
C LYS A 159 6.53 3.05 10.82
N ASP A 160 7.79 3.45 10.70
CA ASP A 160 8.81 2.67 10.02
C ASP A 160 9.17 1.41 10.81
N THR A 161 9.19 0.27 10.13
CA THR A 161 9.71 -0.99 10.68
C THR A 161 11.02 -1.39 10.01
N ASP A 162 11.14 -1.15 8.70
CA ASP A 162 12.37 -1.37 7.93
C ASP A 162 12.78 -0.12 7.15
N PRO A 163 14.10 0.14 7.03
CA PRO A 163 14.60 1.31 6.32
C PRO A 163 14.31 1.23 4.82
N THR A 164 14.12 2.39 4.20
CA THR A 164 13.92 2.50 2.75
C THR A 164 15.17 2.08 2.00
N ARG A 165 14.99 1.17 1.04
CA ARG A 165 16.04 0.66 0.16
C ARG A 165 15.62 0.87 -1.29
N VAL A 166 16.52 1.44 -2.10
CA VAL A 166 16.32 1.51 -3.55
C VAL A 166 16.62 0.14 -4.14
N ILE A 167 15.62 -0.49 -4.75
CA ILE A 167 15.71 -1.82 -5.37
C ILE A 167 16.10 -1.69 -6.85
N SER A 168 15.55 -0.69 -7.54
CA SER A 168 15.91 -0.34 -8.91
C SER A 168 15.94 1.18 -9.08
N LYS A 169 16.83 1.66 -9.96
CA LYS A 169 16.91 3.07 -10.35
C LYS A 169 16.21 3.37 -11.67
N ASP A 170 15.98 2.33 -12.47
CA ASP A 170 15.31 2.43 -13.77
C ASP A 170 14.55 1.12 -14.07
N PRO A 171 13.20 1.08 -13.88
CA PRO A 171 12.39 2.14 -13.26
C PRO A 171 12.77 2.35 -11.79
N LEU A 172 12.52 3.56 -11.25
CA LEU A 172 12.77 3.84 -9.84
C LEU A 172 11.79 3.04 -8.97
N VAL A 173 12.33 2.10 -8.20
CA VAL A 173 11.57 1.27 -7.25
C VAL A 173 12.29 1.25 -5.91
N ALA A 174 11.55 1.53 -4.84
CA ALA A 174 12.02 1.42 -3.46
C ALA A 174 11.20 0.38 -2.69
N ALA A 175 11.79 -0.18 -1.64
CA ALA A 175 11.11 -1.06 -0.71
C ALA A 175 11.36 -0.61 0.73
N PHE A 176 10.36 -0.80 1.58
CA PHE A 176 10.42 -0.47 3.00
C PHE A 176 9.38 -1.24 3.79
N GLY A 177 9.52 -1.25 5.10
CA GLY A 177 8.54 -1.81 6.04
C GLY A 177 7.83 -0.68 6.77
N ALA A 178 6.53 -0.84 7.00
CA ALA A 178 5.71 0.07 7.77
C ALA A 178 4.72 -0.70 8.65
N GLN A 179 4.32 -0.11 9.79
CA GLN A 179 3.33 -0.70 10.68
C GLN A 179 2.49 0.38 11.37
N ASP A 180 1.21 0.09 11.61
CA ASP A 180 0.45 0.72 12.68
C ASP A 180 0.02 -0.35 13.70
N ALA A 181 0.38 -0.18 14.97
CA ALA A 181 0.01 -1.07 16.08
C ALA A 181 -0.89 -0.40 17.14
N GLU A 182 -1.33 0.83 16.86
CA GLU A 182 -2.06 1.68 17.81
C GLU A 182 -3.44 2.08 17.27
N PHE A 183 -3.82 1.74 16.04
CA PHE A 183 -5.14 2.06 15.53
C PHE A 183 -6.28 1.41 16.34
N ALA A 184 -7.39 2.13 16.42
CA ALA A 184 -8.67 1.59 16.88
C ALA A 184 -9.49 1.15 15.65
N ALA A 185 -10.28 0.09 15.81
CA ALA A 185 -11.21 -0.36 14.79
C ALA A 185 -12.66 -0.10 15.25
N PRO A 186 -13.45 0.66 14.48
CA PRO A 186 -14.84 0.92 14.77
C PRO A 186 -15.69 -0.34 14.57
N GLY A 187 -16.97 -0.24 14.94
CA GLY A 187 -17.95 -1.29 14.65
C GLY A 187 -18.27 -1.40 13.16
N THR A 188 -19.15 -2.34 12.85
CA THR A 188 -19.71 -2.45 11.51
C THR A 188 -20.74 -1.37 11.21
N SER A 189 -20.62 -0.72 10.05
CA SER A 189 -21.56 0.27 9.54
C SER A 189 -22.30 -0.28 8.32
N GLY A 190 -23.50 0.24 8.05
CA GLY A 190 -24.27 -0.12 6.85
C GLY A 190 -24.76 -1.57 6.75
N CYS A 191 -24.64 -2.38 7.81
CA CYS A 191 -24.99 -3.81 7.81
C CYS A 191 -26.40 -4.14 8.30
N GLY A 192 -27.21 -3.12 8.62
CA GLY A 192 -28.60 -3.26 9.04
C GLY A 192 -28.76 -4.14 10.30
N PRO A 193 -29.74 -5.06 10.36
CA PRO A 193 -30.02 -5.86 11.55
C PRO A 193 -28.90 -6.84 11.92
N LEU A 194 -27.92 -7.07 11.01
CA LEU A 194 -26.82 -8.00 11.23
C LEU A 194 -25.64 -7.38 12.00
N SER A 195 -25.57 -6.05 12.15
CA SER A 195 -24.41 -5.36 12.73
C SER A 195 -23.91 -6.00 14.02
N ARG A 196 -24.79 -6.22 15.01
CA ARG A 196 -24.37 -6.82 16.30
C ARG A 196 -23.79 -8.22 16.19
N ALA A 197 -24.28 -9.03 15.24
CA ALA A 197 -23.78 -10.37 15.02
C ALA A 197 -22.42 -10.33 14.33
N LEU A 198 -22.26 -9.43 13.36
CA LEU A 198 -20.99 -9.20 12.66
C LEU A 198 -19.93 -8.64 13.59
N ASP A 199 -20.27 -7.62 14.39
CA ASP A 199 -19.40 -7.04 15.41
C ASP A 199 -18.88 -8.12 16.36
N ARG A 200 -19.77 -8.99 16.86
CA ARG A 200 -19.35 -10.10 17.73
C ARG A 200 -18.46 -11.11 17.01
N ALA A 201 -18.77 -11.44 15.77
CA ALA A 201 -17.99 -12.41 14.99
C ALA A 201 -16.58 -11.89 14.69
N LEU A 202 -16.46 -10.58 14.45
CA LEU A 202 -15.22 -9.88 14.09
C LEU A 202 -14.48 -9.29 15.30
N GLY A 203 -15.04 -9.37 16.52
CA GLY A 203 -14.44 -8.79 17.72
C GLY A 203 -14.40 -7.26 17.72
N LEU A 204 -15.46 -6.61 17.21
CA LEU A 204 -15.56 -5.17 17.04
C LEU A 204 -16.58 -4.52 18.00
N PRO A 205 -16.43 -3.22 18.32
CA PRO A 205 -15.26 -2.39 18.04
C PRO A 205 -14.03 -2.90 18.81
N SER A 206 -12.84 -2.63 18.27
CA SER A 206 -11.56 -3.01 18.90
C SER A 206 -10.78 -1.75 19.30
N THR A 207 -10.33 -1.69 20.54
CA THR A 207 -9.64 -0.53 21.09
C THR A 207 -8.23 -0.37 20.53
N SER A 208 -7.71 0.86 20.53
CA SER A 208 -6.30 1.17 20.28
C SER A 208 -5.35 0.26 21.08
N GLY A 209 -4.27 -0.17 20.45
CA GLY A 209 -3.26 -1.07 21.02
C GLY A 209 -3.65 -2.57 21.03
N ALA A 210 -4.87 -2.92 20.63
CA ALA A 210 -5.29 -4.32 20.44
C ALA A 210 -5.19 -4.78 18.97
N ASN A 211 -4.88 -3.85 18.05
CA ASN A 211 -4.84 -4.10 16.61
C ASN A 211 -3.42 -3.87 16.08
N ALA A 212 -3.11 -4.46 14.93
CA ALA A 212 -1.86 -4.20 14.22
C ALA A 212 -2.05 -4.41 12.72
N PHE A 213 -1.36 -3.61 11.92
CA PHE A 213 -1.30 -3.75 10.49
C PHE A 213 0.15 -3.59 10.06
N ASP A 214 0.79 -4.72 9.81
CA ASP A 214 2.16 -4.83 9.33
C ASP A 214 2.16 -4.82 7.80
N MET A 215 3.05 -4.02 7.21
CA MET A 215 3.15 -3.87 5.76
C MET A 215 4.60 -3.94 5.28
N ASP A 216 4.82 -4.83 4.33
CA ASP A 216 5.98 -4.86 3.44
C ASP A 216 5.60 -4.15 2.14
N VAL A 217 6.23 -3.01 1.87
CA VAL A 217 5.87 -2.13 0.76
C VAL A 217 6.95 -2.14 -0.30
N MET A 218 6.55 -2.27 -1.56
CA MET A 218 7.33 -1.85 -2.72
C MET A 218 6.60 -0.70 -3.41
N VAL A 219 7.32 0.37 -3.72
CA VAL A 219 6.78 1.54 -4.40
C VAL A 219 7.56 1.81 -5.68
N ALA A 220 6.85 1.90 -6.80
CA ALA A 220 7.40 2.38 -8.06
C ALA A 220 7.05 3.85 -8.27
N ILE A 221 8.02 4.63 -8.72
CA ILE A 221 7.93 6.08 -8.79
C ILE A 221 8.17 6.53 -10.24
N ARG A 222 7.30 7.41 -10.75
CA ARG A 222 7.42 8.02 -12.07
C ARG A 222 7.22 9.53 -12.00
N SER A 223 8.15 10.30 -12.58
CA SER A 223 7.99 11.75 -12.69
C SER A 223 6.95 12.13 -13.75
N TYR A 224 6.33 13.30 -13.60
CA TYR A 224 5.47 13.90 -14.62
C TYR A 224 6.23 14.72 -15.68
N ALA A 225 7.55 14.88 -15.53
CA ALA A 225 8.42 15.58 -16.48
C ALA A 225 9.08 14.68 -17.53
#